data_AF-A0A0A2UQ58-F1
#
_entry.id   AF-A0A0A2UQ58-F1
#
_cell.length_a   1.000
_cell.length_b   1.000
_cell.length_c   1.000
_cell.angle_alpha   90.00
_cell.angle_beta   90.00
_cell.angle_gamma   90.00
#
_symmetry.space_group_name_H-M   'P 1'
#
loop_
_entity.id
_entity.type
_entity.pdbx_description
1 polymer ?
#
loop_
_entity_poly.entity_id
_entity_poly.type
_entity_poly.pdbx_seq_one_letter_code
_entity_poly.pdbx_strand_id
1 'polypeptide(L)'
;MKDLVCRYCGKKIEKEDLRTAIRRLKIYPFHKECFELKEEETISINEMWKPINQVGWTITSIALLILAIVLGVTEWLGNLGNVVGVLALYPVTIRIISYVVYETK
;
A
#
# COMPACT_ATOMS: atom_id res chain seq x y z
N MET A 1 5.75 21.67 -8.01
CA MET A 1 5.64 20.19 -8.04
C MET A 1 6.81 19.64 -7.25
N LYS A 2 6.58 18.75 -6.27
CA LYS A 2 7.69 18.07 -5.59
C LYS A 2 8.03 16.88 -6.47
N ASP A 3 9.22 16.87 -7.05
CA ASP A 3 9.65 15.74 -7.87
C ASP A 3 9.61 14.45 -7.05
N LEU A 4 8.92 13.43 -7.56
CA LEU A 4 8.96 12.10 -6.98
C LEU A 4 10.35 11.54 -7.25
N VAL A 5 11.07 11.21 -6.19
CA VAL A 5 12.44 10.69 -6.29
C VAL A 5 12.45 9.24 -5.85
N CYS A 6 12.97 8.37 -6.70
CA CYS A 6 13.11 6.96 -6.41
C CYS A 6 14.03 6.73 -5.21
N ARG A 7 13.57 5.95 -4.24
CA ARG A 7 14.38 5.62 -3.06
C ARG A 7 15.60 4.77 -3.39
N TYR A 8 15.56 3.98 -4.46
CA TYR A 8 16.66 3.10 -4.85
C TYR A 8 17.76 3.86 -5.60
N CYS A 9 17.43 4.53 -6.70
CA CYS A 9 18.42 5.16 -7.58
C CYS A 9 18.56 6.69 -7.40
N GLY A 10 17.69 7.33 -6.62
CA GLY A 10 17.73 8.78 -6.39
C GLY A 10 17.32 9.64 -7.59
N LYS A 11 16.85 9.04 -8.69
CA LYS A 11 16.38 9.76 -9.88
C LYS A 11 14.90 10.09 -9.80
N LYS A 12 14.46 11.07 -10.60
CA LYS A 12 13.05 11.44 -10.74
C LYS A 12 12.24 10.28 -11.32
N ILE A 13 11.01 10.12 -10.84
CA ILE A 13 10.05 9.11 -11.28
C ILE A 13 8.96 9.78 -12.12
N GLU A 14 8.70 9.21 -13.30
CA GLU A 14 7.52 9.52 -14.11
C GLU A 14 6.31 8.73 -13.60
N LYS A 15 5.11 9.26 -13.81
CA LYS A 15 3.89 8.71 -13.21
C LYS A 15 3.62 7.27 -13.67
N GLU A 16 3.94 7.00 -14.92
CA GLU A 16 3.76 5.72 -15.60
C GLU A 16 4.67 4.63 -15.02
N ASP A 17 5.81 5.02 -14.45
CA ASP A 17 6.81 4.14 -13.85
C ASP A 17 6.79 4.14 -12.31
N LEU A 18 5.80 4.80 -11.72
CA LEU A 18 5.67 4.86 -10.27
C LEU A 18 5.25 3.50 -9.68
N ARG A 19 6.09 2.97 -8.80
CA ARG A 19 5.72 1.91 -7.87
C ARG A 19 5.87 2.41 -6.43
N THR A 20 4.83 2.25 -5.62
CA THR A 20 4.87 2.59 -4.20
C THR A 20 4.92 1.31 -3.38
N ALA A 21 5.81 1.27 -2.41
CA ALA A 21 5.93 0.14 -1.51
C ALA A 21 5.94 0.59 -0.05
N ILE A 22 5.41 -0.26 0.82
CA ILE A 22 5.42 -0.04 2.26
C ILE A 22 6.53 -0.85 2.92
N ARG A 23 7.19 -0.23 3.89
CA ARG A 23 8.11 -0.88 4.83
C ARG A 23 7.96 -0.25 6.21
N ARG A 24 7.73 -1.10 7.24
CA ARG A 24 7.59 -0.66 8.66
C ARG A 24 6.71 0.60 8.80
N LEU A 25 5.53 0.59 8.19
CA LEU A 25 4.54 1.69 8.20
C LEU A 25 4.89 2.95 7.38
N LYS A 26 6.03 2.99 6.68
CA LYS A 26 6.40 4.09 5.79
C LYS A 26 6.25 3.70 4.33
N ILE A 27 5.67 4.60 3.54
CA ILE A 27 5.49 4.44 2.10
C ILE A 27 6.67 5.09 1.39
N TYR A 28 7.19 4.41 0.37
CA TYR A 28 8.31 4.89 -0.43
C TYR A 28 8.03 4.72 -1.93
N PRO A 29 8.37 5.73 -2.74
CA PRO A 29 8.27 5.64 -4.19
C PRO A 29 9.53 5.02 -4.80
N PHE A 30 9.32 4.23 -5.85
CA PHE A 30 10.32 3.53 -6.64
C PHE A 30 9.93 3.59 -8.13
N HIS A 31 10.91 3.42 -9.01
CA HIS A 31 10.67 2.96 -10.39
C HIS A 31 10.23 1.50 -10.37
N LYS A 32 9.43 1.03 -11.34
CA LYS A 32 8.97 -0.37 -11.38
C LYS A 32 10.16 -1.33 -11.41
N GLU A 33 11.12 -1.08 -12.30
CA GLU A 33 12.33 -1.91 -12.46
C GLU A 33 13.20 -1.89 -11.20
N CYS A 34 13.40 -0.71 -10.61
CA CYS A 34 14.20 -0.57 -9.38
C CYS A 34 13.57 -1.34 -8.21
N PHE A 35 12.25 -1.43 -8.15
CA PHE A 35 11.57 -2.20 -7.13
C PHE A 35 11.72 -3.70 -7.34
N GLU A 36 11.68 -4.19 -8.59
CA GLU A 36 11.85 -5.61 -8.90
C GLU A 36 13.24 -6.11 -8.50
N LEU A 37 14.29 -5.34 -8.82
CA LEU A 37 15.65 -5.60 -8.31
C LEU A 37 15.69 -5.63 -6.77
N LYS A 38 14.97 -4.70 -6.13
CA LYS A 38 14.94 -4.62 -4.68
C LYS A 38 14.20 -5.80 -4.05
N GLU A 39 13.12 -6.23 -4.69
CA GLU A 39 12.29 -7.36 -4.26
C GLU A 39 13.13 -8.64 -4.29
N GLU A 40 13.86 -8.90 -5.38
CA GLU A 40 14.80 -10.03 -5.50
C GLU A 40 15.89 -10.02 -4.43
N GLU A 41 16.53 -8.87 -4.16
CA GLU A 41 17.50 -8.73 -3.07
C GLU A 41 16.86 -9.05 -1.71
N THR A 42 15.63 -8.60 -1.48
CA THR A 42 14.95 -8.70 -0.19
C THR A 42 14.31 -10.05 0.08
N ILE A 43 14.14 -10.94 -0.91
CA ILE A 43 13.73 -12.32 -0.65
C ILE A 43 14.78 -13.04 0.22
N SER A 44 16.05 -12.62 0.14
CA SER A 44 17.16 -13.19 0.91
C SER A 44 17.35 -12.60 2.32
N ILE A 45 16.71 -11.47 2.63
CA ILE A 45 16.90 -10.71 3.87
C ILE A 45 15.53 -10.54 4.55
N ASN A 46 15.44 -10.59 5.87
CA ASN A 46 14.18 -10.46 6.63
C ASN A 46 13.50 -9.06 6.53
N GLU A 47 13.77 -8.29 5.47
CA GLU A 47 13.21 -6.98 5.16
C GLU A 47 12.15 -7.07 4.07
N MET A 48 10.96 -7.54 4.41
CA MET A 48 9.86 -7.67 3.45
C MET A 48 9.33 -6.29 3.02
N TRP A 49 9.48 -5.97 1.75
CA TRP A 49 8.81 -4.85 1.10
C TRP A 49 7.51 -5.35 0.47
N LYS A 50 6.43 -4.56 0.59
CA LYS A 50 5.16 -4.91 -0.05
C LYS A 50 4.73 -3.81 -1.02
N PRO A 51 4.54 -4.11 -2.31
CA PRO A 51 4.00 -3.14 -3.25
C PRO A 51 2.52 -2.87 -2.93
N ILE A 52 2.11 -1.60 -2.89
CA ILE A 52 0.76 -1.19 -2.45
C ILE A 52 -0.09 -0.54 -3.55
N ASN A 53 0.50 -0.17 -4.69
CA ASN A 53 -0.22 0.37 -5.85
C ASN A 53 -0.44 -0.66 -6.97
N GLN A 54 -0.22 -1.94 -6.70
CA GLN A 54 -0.58 -3.02 -7.63
C GLN A 54 -2.10 -3.27 -7.65
N VAL A 55 -2.57 -3.87 -8.74
CA VAL A 55 -3.97 -4.23 -8.94
C VAL A 55 -4.46 -5.15 -7.82
N GLY A 56 -3.69 -6.18 -7.46
CA GLY A 56 -4.04 -7.11 -6.37
C GLY A 56 -4.28 -6.39 -5.03
N TRP A 57 -3.34 -5.53 -4.61
CA TRP A 57 -3.47 -4.78 -3.36
C TRP A 57 -4.68 -3.83 -3.39
N THR A 58 -4.97 -3.22 -4.54
CA THR A 58 -6.13 -2.34 -4.71
C THR A 58 -7.43 -3.13 -4.55
N ILE A 59 -7.56 -4.29 -5.18
CA ILE A 59 -8.73 -5.18 -5.04
C ILE A 59 -8.89 -5.61 -3.58
N THR A 60 -7.82 -6.06 -2.93
CA THR A 60 -7.86 -6.46 -1.50
C THR A 60 -8.27 -5.30 -0.60
N SER A 61 -7.76 -4.09 -0.86
CA SER A 61 -8.13 -2.90 -0.10
C SER A 61 -9.63 -2.59 -0.25
N ILE A 62 -10.17 -2.65 -1.47
CA ILE A 62 -11.60 -2.42 -1.72
C ILE A 62 -12.44 -3.49 -1.01
N ALA A 63 -12.07 -4.78 -1.11
CA ALA A 63 -12.78 -5.86 -0.44
C ALA A 63 -12.78 -5.69 1.09
N LEU A 64 -11.66 -5.28 1.67
CA LEU A 64 -11.54 -5.02 3.11
C LEU A 64 -12.32 -3.79 3.55
N LEU A 65 -12.42 -2.76 2.72
CA LEU A 65 -13.30 -1.62 2.98
C LEU A 65 -14.77 -2.06 3.02
N ILE A 66 -15.21 -2.86 2.06
CA ILE A 66 -16.58 -3.42 2.04
C ILE A 66 -16.82 -4.26 3.30
N LEU A 67 -15.87 -5.13 3.66
CA LEU A 67 -15.97 -5.96 4.86
C LEU A 67 -16.10 -5.11 6.14
N ALA A 68 -15.28 -4.05 6.26
CA ALA A 68 -15.33 -3.15 7.41
C ALA A 68 -16.69 -2.45 7.53
N ILE A 69 -17.26 -2.00 6.41
CA ILE A 69 -18.60 -1.38 6.37
C ILE A 69 -19.67 -2.40 6.79
N VAL A 70 -19.63 -3.61 6.22
CA VAL A 70 -20.61 -4.66 6.56
C VAL A 70 -20.55 -4.98 8.05
N LEU A 71 -19.37 -5.28 8.59
CA LEU A 71 -19.21 -5.63 10.01
C LEU A 71 -19.62 -4.49 10.95
N GLY A 72 -19.39 -3.24 10.57
CA GLY A 72 -19.79 -2.07 11.36
C GLY A 72 -21.30 -1.78 11.32
N VAL A 73 -21.99 -2.18 10.25
CA VAL A 73 -23.43 -1.94 10.08
C VAL A 73 -24.28 -3.10 10.58
N THR A 74 -23.83 -4.35 10.41
CA THR A 74 -24.67 -5.53 10.67
C THR A 74 -24.58 -6.05 12.10
N GLU A 75 -23.65 -5.54 12.92
CA GLU A 75 -23.34 -6.04 14.27
C GLU A 75 -23.19 -7.57 14.38
N TRP A 76 -23.00 -8.30 13.26
CA TRP A 76 -23.08 -9.77 13.21
C TRP A 76 -22.11 -10.48 14.15
N LEU A 77 -21.00 -9.82 14.49
CA LEU A 77 -19.97 -10.33 15.38
C LEU A 77 -19.81 -9.48 16.66
N GLY A 78 -20.71 -8.51 16.89
CA GLY A 78 -20.63 -7.57 18.01
C GLY A 78 -19.24 -6.94 18.15
N ASN A 79 -18.68 -6.99 19.37
CA ASN A 79 -17.35 -6.44 19.66
C ASN A 79 -16.20 -7.08 18.86
N LEU A 80 -16.30 -8.36 18.49
CA LEU A 80 -15.27 -9.00 17.64
C LEU A 80 -15.30 -8.42 16.22
N GLY A 81 -16.51 -8.15 15.71
CA GLY A 81 -16.72 -7.50 14.40
C GLY A 81 -16.09 -6.11 14.36
N ASN A 82 -16.22 -5.35 15.45
CA ASN A 82 -15.59 -4.02 15.57
C ASN A 82 -14.06 -4.09 15.49
N VAL A 83 -13.43 -5.03 16.22
CA VAL A 83 -11.97 -5.19 16.18
C VAL A 83 -11.50 -5.60 14.78
N VAL A 84 -12.16 -6.58 14.16
CA VAL A 84 -11.82 -7.03 12.80
C VAL A 84 -12.03 -5.92 11.77
N GLY A 85 -13.12 -5.16 11.89
CA GLY A 85 -13.41 -4.01 11.03
C GLY A 85 -12.33 -2.94 11.12
N VAL A 86 -11.87 -2.59 12.33
CA VAL A 86 -10.77 -1.65 12.53
C VAL A 86 -9.46 -2.16 11.92
N LEU A 87 -9.15 -3.45 12.07
CA LEU A 87 -7.95 -4.03 11.46
C LEU A 87 -8.02 -4.04 9.92
N ALA A 88 -9.21 -4.25 9.35
CA ALA A 88 -9.44 -4.22 7.90
C ALA A 88 -9.22 -2.81 7.30
N LEU A 89 -9.37 -1.75 8.10
CA LEU A 89 -9.11 -0.36 7.65
C LEU A 89 -7.62 -0.06 7.47
N TYR A 90 -6.71 -0.84 8.05
CA TYR A 90 -5.27 -0.60 7.93
C TYR A 90 -4.79 -0.60 6.45
N PRO A 91 -4.97 -1.66 5.66
CA PRO A 91 -4.54 -1.67 4.25
C PRO A 91 -5.27 -0.63 3.40
N VAL A 92 -6.54 -0.32 3.72
CA VAL A 92 -7.32 0.73 3.06
C VAL A 92 -6.68 2.09 3.27
N THR A 93 -6.36 2.42 4.52
CA THR A 93 -5.76 3.70 4.90
C THR A 93 -4.41 3.88 4.20
N ILE A 94 -3.58 2.83 4.18
CA ILE A 94 -2.30 2.83 3.48
C ILE A 94 -2.48 3.07 1.97
N ARG A 95 -3.46 2.43 1.32
CA ARG A 95 -3.75 2.64 -0.11
C ARG A 95 -4.19 4.07 -0.40
N ILE A 96 -5.05 4.65 0.46
CA ILE A 96 -5.51 6.03 0.34
C ILE A 96 -4.33 7.00 0.48
N ILE A 97 -3.48 6.83 1.49
CA ILE A 97 -2.29 7.68 1.67
C ILE A 97 -1.36 7.55 0.46
N SER A 98 -1.11 6.33 -0.03
CA SER A 98 -0.31 6.10 -1.23
C SER A 98 -0.85 6.89 -2.43
N TYR A 99 -2.16 6.77 -2.65
CA TYR A 99 -2.84 7.44 -3.75
C TYR A 99 -2.68 8.95 -3.65
N VAL A 100 -3.09 9.54 -2.52
CA VAL A 100 -3.12 11.00 -2.32
C VAL A 100 -1.73 11.64 -2.34
N VAL A 101 -0.74 10.97 -1.75
CA VAL A 101 0.60 11.55 -1.58
C VAL A 101 1.45 11.40 -2.85
N TYR A 102 1.33 10.25 -3.54
CA TYR A 102 2.24 9.88 -4.63
C TYR A 102 1.58 9.73 -6.01
N GLU A 103 0.31 9.35 -6.11
CA GLU A 103 -0.33 9.00 -7.40
C GLU A 103 -1.28 10.08 -7.95
N THR A 104 -1.88 10.92 -7.10
CA THR A 104 -2.84 11.97 -7.54
C THR A 104 -2.14 13.20 -8.14
N LYS A 105 -0.82 13.28 -8.02
CA LYS A 105 0.00 14.35 -8.60
C LYS A 105 0.50 13.98 -10.00
#